data_AF-A0A813PPI2-F1
#
_entry.id   AF-A0A813PPI2-F1
#
_cell.length_a   1.000
_cell.length_b   1.000
_cell.length_c   1.000
_cell.angle_alpha   90.00
_cell.angle_beta   90.00
_cell.angle_gamma   90.00
#
_symmetry.space_group_name_H-M   'P 1'
#
loop_
_entity.id
_entity.type
_entity.pdbx_description
1 polymer ?
#
loop_
_entity_poly.entity_id
_entity_poly.type
_entity_poly.pdbx_seq_one_letter_code
_entity_poly.pdbx_strand_id
1 'polypeptide(L)' 'MYNSLCPKLERIIKEYDNAKDPESTEIGKQFTQLQKTMFENNVCTCNEGAKPANRLKNRYKDILPC' A
#
# COMPACT_ATOMS: atom_id res chain seq x y z
N MET A 1 9.59 -23.11 -35.07
CA MET A 1 8.31 -23.60 -34.48
C MET A 1 8.13 -22.91 -33.15
N TYR A 2 7.02 -22.20 -32.96
CA TYR A 2 6.80 -21.37 -31.77
C TYR A 2 6.67 -22.24 -30.52
N ASN A 3 7.48 -21.93 -29.50
CA ASN A 3 7.31 -22.43 -28.13
C ASN A 3 6.03 -21.81 -27.54
N SER A 4 4.88 -22.39 -27.85
CA SER A 4 3.63 -22.03 -27.15
C SER A 4 3.74 -22.59 -25.74
N LEU A 5 3.76 -21.67 -24.77
CA LEU A 5 3.67 -22.03 -23.37
C LEU A 5 2.28 -22.63 -23.12
N CYS A 6 2.21 -23.59 -22.19
CA CYS A 6 0.93 -24.11 -21.72
C CYS A 6 0.04 -22.92 -21.25
N PRO A 7 -1.26 -22.89 -21.57
CA PRO A 7 -2.15 -21.77 -21.21
C PRO A 7 -2.16 -21.40 -19.73
N LYS A 8 -1.87 -22.37 -18.84
CA LYS A 8 -1.70 -22.10 -17.40
C LYS A 8 -0.47 -21.23 -17.12
N LEU A 9 0.64 -21.46 -17.81
CA LEU A 9 1.87 -20.69 -17.64
C LEU A 9 1.72 -19.27 -18.18
N GLU A 10 1.08 -19.11 -19.34
CA GLU A 10 0.79 -17.79 -19.93
C GLU A 10 -0.08 -16.95 -19.00
N ARG A 11 -1.09 -17.55 -18.35
CA ARG A 11 -1.93 -16.88 -17.36
C ARG A 11 -1.12 -16.41 -16.15
N ILE A 12 -0.26 -17.28 -15.60
CA ILE A 12 0.58 -16.95 -14.43
C ILE A 12 1.54 -15.80 -14.76
N ILE A 13 2.18 -15.83 -15.93
CA ILE A 13 3.10 -14.75 -16.36
C ILE A 13 2.34 -13.42 -16.47
N LYS A 14 1.15 -13.42 -17.08
CA LYS A 14 0.33 -12.23 -17.22
C LYS A 14 -0.14 -11.67 -15.87
N GLU A 15 -0.58 -12.53 -14.96
CA GLU A 15 -0.96 -12.14 -13.59
C GLU A 15 0.24 -11.54 -12.84
N TYR A 16 1.43 -12.13 -12.99
CA TYR A 16 2.66 -11.65 -12.36
C TYR A 16 3.14 -10.32 -12.94
N ASP A 17 3.10 -10.16 -14.27
CA ASP A 17 3.50 -8.91 -14.93
C ASP A 17 2.58 -7.75 -14.54
N ASN A 18 1.27 -8.01 -14.37
CA ASN A 18 0.36 -7.01 -13.80
C ASN A 18 0.76 -6.70 -12.34
N ALA A 19 1.05 -7.70 -11.52
CA ALA A 19 1.45 -7.48 -10.12
C ALA A 19 2.77 -6.71 -9.92
N LYS A 20 3.59 -6.51 -10.96
CA LYS A 20 4.77 -5.63 -10.90
C LYS A 20 4.41 -4.17 -10.68
N ASP A 21 3.23 -3.76 -11.14
CA ASP A 21 2.63 -2.48 -10.79
C ASP A 21 1.51 -2.74 -9.77
N PRO A 22 1.73 -2.48 -8.47
CA PRO A 22 0.74 -2.71 -7.43
C PRO A 22 -0.58 -2.03 -7.76
N GLU A 23 -0.56 -0.82 -8.33
CA GLU A 23 -1.76 -0.04 -8.66
C GLU A 23 -2.52 -0.58 -9.87
N SER A 24 -1.91 -1.47 -10.66
CA SER A 24 -2.61 -2.13 -11.76
C SER A 24 -3.54 -3.26 -11.29
N THR A 25 -3.27 -3.81 -10.10
CA THR A 25 -4.09 -4.86 -9.49
C THR A 25 -5.31 -4.27 -8.81
N GLU A 26 -6.44 -5.00 -8.82
CA GLU A 26 -7.65 -4.58 -8.12
C GLU A 26 -7.40 -4.35 -6.62
N ILE A 27 -6.59 -5.23 -6.01
CA ILE A 27 -6.21 -5.13 -4.59
C ILE A 27 -5.41 -3.85 -4.33
N GLY A 28 -4.42 -3.54 -5.17
CA GLY A 28 -3.63 -2.31 -4.98
C GLY A 28 -4.45 -1.04 -5.20
N LYS A 29 -5.40 -1.04 -6.15
CA LYS A 29 -6.34 0.09 -6.30
C LYS A 29 -7.16 0.32 -5.04
N GLN A 30 -7.74 -0.74 -4.48
CA GLN A 30 -8.51 -0.66 -3.24
C GLN A 30 -7.66 -0.18 -2.06
N PHE A 31 -6.42 -0.65 -1.96
CA PHE A 31 -5.49 -0.22 -0.93
C PHE A 31 -5.11 1.26 -1.06
N THR A 32 -4.72 1.71 -2.26
CA THR A 32 -4.40 3.13 -2.52
C THR A 32 -5.60 4.03 -2.24
N GLN A 33 -6.81 3.60 -2.61
CA GLN A 33 -8.03 4.36 -2.32
C GLN A 33 -8.29 4.45 -0.81
N LEU A 34 -8.09 3.35 -0.06
CA LEU A 34 -8.22 3.36 1.39
C LEU A 34 -7.22 4.31 2.06
N GLN A 35 -5.94 4.28 1.64
CA GLN A 35 -4.91 5.18 2.14
C GLN A 35 -5.27 6.65 1.90
N LYS A 36 -5.69 7.00 0.68
CA LYS A 36 -6.16 8.36 0.35
C LYS A 36 -7.34 8.77 1.22
N THR A 37 -8.33 7.89 1.35
CA THR A 37 -9.54 8.15 2.14
C THR A 37 -9.22 8.43 3.62
N MET A 38 -8.30 7.67 4.21
CA MET A 38 -7.87 7.88 5.60
C MET A 38 -7.16 9.23 5.80
N PHE A 39 -6.38 9.67 4.81
CA PHE A 39 -5.66 10.94 4.82
C PHE A 39 -6.58 12.15 4.56
N GLU A 40 -7.39 12.10 3.50
CA GLU A 40 -8.26 13.20 3.09
C GLU A 40 -9.38 13.50 4.10
N ASN A 41 -9.92 12.45 4.73
CA ASN A 41 -10.99 12.61 5.72
C ASN A 41 -10.46 12.99 7.12
N ASN A 42 -9.15 13.18 7.30
CA ASN A 42 -8.52 13.44 8.60
C ASN A 42 -9.04 12.49 9.70
N VAL A 43 -9.21 11.21 9.37
CA VAL A 43 -9.84 10.21 10.27
C VAL A 43 -9.08 10.09 11.59
N CYS A 44 -7.79 10.44 11.58
CA CYS A 44 -6.90 10.44 12.72
C CYS A 44 -5.99 11.66 12.70
N THR A 45 -5.83 12.32 13.85
CA THR A 45 -4.83 13.39 14.04
C THR A 45 -3.81 12.94 15.08
N CYS A 46 -2.53 13.12 14.79
CA CYS A 46 -1.43 12.66 15.66
C CYS A 46 -0.96 13.74 16.64
N ASN A 47 -1.84 14.65 17.05
CA ASN A 47 -1.48 15.92 17.69
C ASN A 47 -0.68 15.73 18.98
N GLU A 48 -1.09 14.79 19.83
CA GLU A 48 -0.40 14.52 21.10
C GLU A 48 0.94 13.81 20.88
N GLY A 49 0.97 12.81 20.00
CA GLY A 49 2.19 12.07 19.65
C GLY A 49 3.28 12.96 19.03
N ALA A 50 2.87 14.00 18.29
CA ALA A 50 3.78 14.92 17.58
C ALA A 50 4.44 15.97 18.48
N LYS A 51 3.96 16.17 19.72
CA LYS A 51 4.52 17.18 20.64
C LYS A 51 5.99 16.91 20.94
N PRO A 52 6.84 17.95 21.04
CA PRO A 52 8.26 17.78 21.37
C PRO A 52 8.52 16.94 22.63
N ALA A 53 7.68 17.12 23.66
CA ALA A 53 7.76 16.38 24.93
C ALA A 53 7.52 14.86 24.79
N ASN A 54 6.88 14.41 23.70
CA ASN A 54 6.57 13.00 23.46
C ASN A 54 7.51 12.35 22.43
N ARG A 55 8.38 13.10 21.76
CA ARG A 55 9.30 12.57 20.73
C ARG A 55 10.15 11.39 21.22
N LEU A 56 10.68 11.49 22.44
CA LEU A 56 11.52 10.44 23.05
C LEU A 56 10.74 9.19 23.47
N LYS A 57 9.40 9.29 23.55
CA LYS A 57 8.52 8.16 23.87
C LYS A 57 8.14 7.36 22.62
N ASN A 58 8.32 7.95 21.44
CA ASN A 58 8.01 7.31 20.17
C ASN A 58 9.24 6.54 19.68
N ARG A 59 9.07 5.24 19.39
CA ARG A 59 10.14 4.44 18.76
C ARG A 59 10.46 4.94 17.35
N TYR A 60 9.43 5.38 16.61
CA TYR A 60 9.54 5.87 15.25
C TYR A 60 8.89 7.24 15.13
N LYS A 61 9.52 8.16 14.39
CA LYS A 61 9.02 9.52 14.20
C LYS A 61 7.73 9.59 13.37
N ASP A 62 7.53 8.64 12.45
CA ASP A 62 6.44 8.62 11.47
C ASP A 62 5.27 7.73 11.91
N ILE A 63 5.41 7.00 13.03
CA ILE A 63 4.37 6.13 13.58
C ILE A 63 3.93 6.74 14.91
N LEU A 64 2.86 7.53 14.85
CA LEU A 64 2.29 8.23 15.98
C LEU A 64 0.88 7.71 16.26
N PRO A 65 0.46 7.66 17.53
CA PRO A 65 -0.92 7.34 17.86
C PRO A 65 -1.85 8.50 17.42
N CYS A 66 -3.04 8.10 17.00
CA CYS A 66 -4.24 8.91 17.17
C CYS A 66 -4.50 9.03 18.69
#